data_AF-A0A961L8H3-F1
#
_entry.id   AF-A0A961L8H3-F1
#
_cell.length_a   1.000
_cell.length_b   1.000
_cell.length_c   1.000
_cell.angle_alpha   90.00
_cell.angle_beta   90.00
_cell.angle_gamma   90.00
#
_symmetry.space_group_name_H-M   'P 1'
#
loop_
_entity.id
_entity.type
_entity.pdbx_description
1 polymer ?
#
loop_
_entity_poly.entity_id
_entity_poly.type
_entity_poly.pdbx_seq_one_letter_code
_entity_poly.pdbx_strand_id
1 'polypeptide(L)'
;MTRIPPVDPADLTARLIRCRSVTPEEGGALRLVAGVLEGAGFEIHRCDRNGTPNLFARWGARGAVRTLGFNGHTDVVPPGDAAGWSLPPFSGRVKGGMIWGRGATDMKSGVAAWVAAACDFVRATPPAGGALIVTLTGDEEGPATDGTTAILDWMAARGERMDACIVGEPTCPERFGEMMKI
;
A
#
# COMPACT_ATOMS: atom_id res chain seq x y z
N MET A 1 -11.41 -25.77 -9.68
CA MET A 1 -10.79 -24.67 -8.92
C MET A 1 -11.31 -23.36 -9.48
N THR A 2 -12.11 -22.62 -8.71
CA THR A 2 -12.65 -21.32 -9.14
C THR A 2 -11.49 -20.31 -9.18
N ARG A 3 -11.20 -19.77 -10.35
CA ARG A 3 -10.12 -18.79 -10.53
C ARG A 3 -10.53 -17.52 -9.79
N ILE A 4 -9.76 -17.11 -8.77
CA ILE A 4 -9.99 -15.84 -8.07
C ILE A 4 -9.81 -14.73 -9.11
N PRO A 5 -10.78 -13.81 -9.29
CA PRO A 5 -10.64 -12.72 -10.23
C PRO A 5 -9.44 -11.83 -9.85
N PRO A 6 -8.78 -11.19 -10.83
CA PRO A 6 -7.71 -10.24 -10.56
C PRO A 6 -8.24 -9.08 -9.72
N VAL A 7 -7.36 -8.50 -8.90
CA VAL A 7 -7.70 -7.33 -8.10
C VAL A 7 -7.75 -6.12 -9.03
N ASP A 8 -8.89 -5.45 -9.12
CA ASP A 8 -8.99 -4.19 -9.86
C ASP A 8 -8.35 -3.05 -9.03
N PRO A 9 -7.24 -2.44 -9.50
CA PRO A 9 -6.58 -1.37 -8.76
C PRO A 9 -7.43 -0.10 -8.63
N ALA A 10 -8.34 0.17 -9.57
CA ALA A 10 -9.24 1.32 -9.49
C ALA A 10 -10.30 1.10 -8.40
N ASP A 11 -10.88 -0.10 -8.33
CA ASP A 11 -11.80 -0.47 -7.23
C ASP A 11 -11.09 -0.42 -5.88
N LEU A 12 -9.89 -1.01 -5.78
CA LEU A 12 -9.13 -1.01 -4.54
C LEU A 12 -8.76 0.42 -4.11
N THR A 13 -8.39 1.30 -5.05
CA THR A 13 -8.15 2.73 -4.77
C THR A 13 -9.39 3.38 -4.17
N ALA A 14 -10.57 3.20 -4.79
CA ALA A 14 -11.82 3.75 -4.30
C ALA A 14 -12.18 3.25 -2.89
N ARG A 15 -11.94 1.97 -2.61
CA ARG A 15 -12.16 1.37 -1.28
C ARG A 15 -11.17 1.91 -0.25
N LEU A 16 -9.90 2.07 -0.60
CA LEU A 16 -8.90 2.69 0.27
C LEU A 16 -9.23 4.15 0.58
N ILE A 17 -9.72 4.93 -0.39
CA ILE A 17 -10.16 6.31 -0.16
C ILE A 17 -11.29 6.38 0.88
N ARG A 18 -12.18 5.38 0.90
CA ARG A 18 -13.29 5.31 1.88
C ARG A 18 -12.81 4.98 3.29
N CYS A 19 -11.62 4.40 3.44
CA CYS A 19 -10.94 4.29 4.73
C CYS A 19 -10.47 5.69 5.16
N ARG A 20 -11.12 6.26 6.19
CA ARG A 20 -10.82 7.59 6.73
C ARG A 20 -9.57 7.58 7.60
N SER A 21 -8.44 7.24 6.99
CA SER A 21 -7.15 7.05 7.64
C SER A 21 -6.37 8.36 7.78
N VAL A 22 -6.93 9.37 8.44
CA VAL A 22 -6.18 10.62 8.67
C VAL A 22 -5.14 10.36 9.76
N THR A 23 -3.88 10.67 9.51
CA THR A 23 -2.77 10.35 10.43
C THR A 23 -3.09 10.79 11.87
N PRO A 24 -2.95 9.90 12.89
CA PRO A 24 -2.46 8.51 12.87
C PRO A 24 -3.55 7.42 12.80
N GLU A 25 -4.81 7.77 12.49
CA GLU A 25 -5.93 6.84 12.47
C GLU A 25 -5.80 5.78 11.36
N GLU A 26 -5.94 4.50 11.70
CA GLU A 26 -5.80 3.40 10.72
C GLU A 26 -6.92 3.38 9.67
N GLY A 27 -8.13 3.83 10.04
CA GLY A 27 -9.28 3.97 9.14
C GLY A 27 -9.77 2.70 8.43
N GLY A 28 -9.22 1.52 8.74
CA GLY A 28 -9.44 0.24 8.04
C GLY A 28 -8.57 0.00 6.82
N ALA A 29 -7.65 0.90 6.48
CA ALA A 29 -6.89 0.82 5.24
C ALA A 29 -5.91 -0.36 5.22
N LEU A 30 -5.16 -0.57 6.30
CA LEU A 30 -4.19 -1.67 6.35
C LEU A 30 -4.88 -3.02 6.54
N ARG A 31 -5.99 -3.08 7.27
CA ARG A 31 -6.82 -4.30 7.34
C ARG A 31 -7.38 -4.68 5.98
N LEU A 32 -7.81 -3.70 5.19
CA LEU A 32 -8.28 -3.91 3.82
C LEU A 32 -7.16 -4.49 2.94
N VAL A 33 -5.97 -3.90 2.95
CA VAL A 33 -4.84 -4.40 2.16
C VAL A 33 -4.39 -5.78 2.63
N ALA A 34 -4.30 -6.01 3.94
CA ALA A 34 -3.94 -7.31 4.52
C ALA A 34 -4.84 -8.42 3.98
N GLY A 35 -6.17 -8.24 4.03
CA GLY A 35 -7.10 -9.27 3.54
C GLY A 35 -6.98 -9.54 2.04
N VAL A 36 -6.62 -8.54 1.22
CA VAL A 36 -6.37 -8.73 -0.22
C VAL A 36 -5.09 -9.56 -0.44
N LEU A 37 -4.01 -9.22 0.26
CA LEU A 37 -2.72 -9.91 0.15
C LEU A 37 -2.77 -11.34 0.74
N GLU A 38 -3.45 -11.55 1.87
CA GLU A 38 -3.72 -12.89 2.44
C GLU A 38 -4.43 -13.79 1.44
N GLY A 39 -5.45 -13.26 0.76
CA GLY A 39 -6.16 -13.97 -0.30
C GLY A 39 -5.28 -14.34 -1.50
N ALA A 40 -4.11 -13.70 -1.65
CA ALA A 40 -3.10 -14.04 -2.66
C ALA A 40 -1.95 -14.92 -2.12
N GLY A 41 -2.03 -15.33 -0.85
CA GLY A 41 -1.05 -16.23 -0.22
C GLY A 41 0.15 -15.52 0.41
N PHE A 42 0.05 -14.22 0.70
CA PHE A 42 1.06 -13.51 1.48
C PHE A 42 0.92 -13.86 2.97
N GLU A 43 2.05 -14.07 3.64
CA GLU A 43 2.15 -14.06 5.09
C GLU A 43 2.10 -12.61 5.59
N ILE A 44 1.21 -12.31 6.53
CA ILE A 44 1.00 -10.96 7.05
C ILE A 44 1.51 -10.83 8.48
N HIS A 45 2.21 -9.73 8.74
CA HIS A 45 2.61 -9.32 10.07
C HIS A 45 2.25 -7.85 10.33
N ARG A 46 1.73 -7.60 11.53
CA ARG A 46 1.56 -6.25 12.06
C ARG A 46 2.86 -5.84 12.75
N CYS A 47 3.36 -4.66 12.39
CA CYS A 47 4.56 -4.06 12.94
C CYS A 47 4.23 -2.79 13.75
N ASP A 48 3.04 -2.77 14.34
CA ASP A 48 2.49 -1.60 15.02
C ASP A 48 3.39 -1.18 16.19
N ARG A 49 3.60 0.13 16.35
CA ARG A 49 4.47 0.68 17.39
C ARG A 49 3.87 1.96 17.94
N ASN A 50 3.76 2.07 19.27
CA ASN A 50 3.24 3.25 19.97
C ASN A 50 1.88 3.75 19.45
N GLY A 51 1.04 2.85 18.95
CA GLY A 51 -0.26 3.18 18.35
C GLY A 51 -0.22 3.48 16.85
N THR A 52 0.96 3.68 16.26
CA THR A 52 1.13 3.80 14.80
C THR A 52 0.94 2.44 14.13
N PRO A 53 -0.02 2.30 13.21
CA PRO A 53 -0.32 1.04 12.55
C PRO A 53 0.64 0.79 11.38
N ASN A 54 1.22 -0.41 11.29
CA ASN A 54 2.18 -0.80 10.25
C ASN A 54 1.93 -2.23 9.76
N LEU A 55 2.19 -2.47 8.49
CA LEU A 55 1.99 -3.75 7.82
C LEU A 55 3.29 -4.18 7.13
N PHE A 56 3.69 -5.43 7.38
CA PHE A 56 4.66 -6.16 6.58
C PHE A 56 3.96 -7.38 6.00
N ALA A 57 4.06 -7.57 4.68
CA ALA A 57 3.49 -8.71 3.98
C ALA A 57 4.56 -9.38 3.12
N ARG A 58 4.70 -10.71 3.19
CA ARG A 58 5.69 -11.46 2.43
C ARG A 58 5.03 -12.57 1.61
N TRP A 59 5.42 -12.68 0.36
CA TRP A 59 5.21 -13.88 -0.45
C TRP A 59 6.54 -14.52 -0.81
N GLY A 60 6.62 -15.85 -0.75
CA GLY A 60 7.83 -16.62 -1.02
C GLY A 60 8.67 -16.91 0.24
N ALA A 61 9.48 -17.97 0.17
CA ALA A 61 10.25 -18.46 1.32
C ALA A 61 11.31 -17.46 1.79
N ARG A 62 11.55 -17.40 3.10
CA ARG A 62 12.71 -16.68 3.68
C ARG A 62 14.01 -17.21 3.06
N GLY A 63 14.98 -16.33 2.84
CA GLY A 63 16.24 -16.69 2.17
C GLY A 63 16.14 -16.85 0.65
N ALA A 64 15.06 -16.34 0.03
CA ALA A 64 14.94 -16.26 -1.43
C ALA A 64 16.18 -15.63 -2.10
N VAL A 65 16.46 -16.05 -3.34
CA VAL A 65 17.63 -15.60 -4.11
C VAL A 65 17.58 -14.10 -4.36
N ARG A 66 16.38 -13.58 -4.62
CA ARG A 66 16.08 -12.16 -4.81
C ARG A 66 14.73 -11.81 -4.17
N THR A 67 14.66 -10.64 -3.56
CA THR A 67 13.45 -10.09 -2.93
C THR A 67 13.19 -8.68 -3.46
N LEU A 68 12.04 -8.47 -4.09
CA LEU A 68 11.57 -7.14 -4.50
C LEU A 68 10.57 -6.61 -3.46
N GLY A 69 10.72 -5.34 -3.09
CA GLY A 69 9.85 -4.63 -2.17
C GLY A 69 8.96 -3.61 -2.85
N PHE A 70 7.74 -3.45 -2.33
CA PHE A 70 6.88 -2.29 -2.54
C PHE A 70 6.66 -1.60 -1.20
N ASN A 71 6.98 -0.30 -1.11
CA ASN A 71 6.80 0.48 0.11
C ASN A 71 5.89 1.70 -0.10
N GLY A 72 4.97 1.92 0.83
CA GLY A 72 4.11 3.08 0.81
C GLY A 72 3.45 3.39 2.14
N HIS A 73 2.48 4.29 2.10
CA HIS A 73 1.69 4.65 3.26
C HIS A 73 0.19 4.67 2.93
N THR A 74 -0.64 4.53 3.97
CA THR A 74 -2.10 4.50 3.84
C THR A 74 -2.81 5.61 4.59
N ASP A 75 -2.08 6.29 5.47
CA ASP A 75 -2.54 7.52 6.07
C ASP A 75 -2.61 8.65 5.05
N VAL A 76 -3.33 9.69 5.42
CA VAL A 76 -3.52 10.87 4.58
C VAL A 76 -3.57 12.11 5.46
N VAL A 77 -3.15 13.25 4.93
CA VAL A 77 -3.38 14.54 5.59
C VAL A 77 -4.88 14.85 5.76
N PRO A 78 -5.25 15.70 6.73
CA PRO A 78 -6.62 16.18 6.89
C PRO A 78 -7.23 16.71 5.58
N PRO A 79 -8.52 16.47 5.31
CA PRO A 79 -9.16 16.92 4.08
C PRO A 79 -9.42 18.44 4.06
N GLY A 80 -9.24 19.15 5.18
CA GLY A 80 -9.62 20.55 5.33
C GLY A 80 -11.14 20.75 5.39
N ASP A 81 -11.62 21.91 4.95
CA ASP A 81 -13.05 22.24 4.94
C ASP A 81 -13.80 21.43 3.88
N ALA A 82 -14.79 20.65 4.33
CA ALA A 82 -15.62 19.83 3.46
C ALA A 82 -16.42 20.65 2.42
N ALA A 83 -16.76 21.91 2.71
CA ALA A 83 -17.47 22.78 1.77
C ALA A 83 -16.62 23.17 0.55
N GLY A 84 -15.29 23.12 0.66
CA GLY A 84 -14.37 23.35 -0.46
C GLY A 84 -14.28 22.18 -1.45
N TRP A 85 -14.87 21.03 -1.11
CA TRP A 85 -14.82 19.85 -1.95
C TRP A 85 -16.04 19.74 -2.88
N SER A 86 -15.79 19.55 -4.17
CA SER A 86 -16.85 19.27 -5.15
C SER A 86 -17.49 17.88 -4.99
N LEU A 87 -16.78 16.96 -4.32
CA LEU A 87 -17.21 15.61 -3.97
C LEU A 87 -16.67 15.27 -2.57
N PRO A 88 -17.42 14.57 -1.69
CA PRO A 88 -16.95 14.28 -0.35
C PRO A 88 -15.55 13.62 -0.36
N PRO A 89 -14.61 14.08 0.49
CA PRO A 89 -13.19 13.72 0.40
C PRO A 89 -12.93 12.22 0.54
N PHE A 90 -13.78 11.50 1.26
CA PHE A 90 -13.66 10.05 1.47
C PHE A 90 -14.71 9.25 0.71
N SER A 91 -15.23 9.78 -0.41
CA SER A 91 -16.25 9.08 -1.21
C SER A 91 -15.66 7.96 -2.08
N GLY A 92 -14.43 8.15 -2.60
CA GLY A 92 -13.84 7.26 -3.60
C GLY A 92 -14.70 7.22 -4.87
N ARG A 93 -15.30 8.35 -5.25
CA ARG A 93 -16.24 8.41 -6.37
C ARG A 93 -15.50 8.54 -7.70
N VAL A 94 -15.90 7.73 -8.68
CA VAL A 94 -15.47 7.91 -10.07
C VAL A 94 -16.38 8.93 -10.75
N LYS A 95 -15.80 10.01 -11.32
CA LYS A 95 -16.52 11.03 -12.08
C LYS A 95 -15.61 11.58 -13.18
N GLY A 96 -16.10 11.52 -14.42
CA GLY A 96 -15.35 12.03 -15.59
C GLY A 96 -14.07 11.24 -15.88
N GLY A 97 -14.06 9.93 -15.66
CA GLY A 97 -12.87 9.09 -15.84
C GLY A 97 -11.83 9.18 -14.72
N MET A 98 -12.06 10.02 -13.72
CA MET A 98 -11.14 10.23 -12.59
C MET A 98 -11.74 9.68 -11.29
N ILE A 99 -10.89 9.13 -10.41
CA ILE A 99 -11.26 8.73 -9.05
C ILE A 99 -10.98 9.92 -8.12
N TRP A 100 -12.00 10.35 -7.38
CA TRP A 100 -11.91 11.52 -6.51
C TRP A 100 -11.88 11.14 -5.03
N GLY A 101 -10.96 11.75 -4.31
CA GLY A 101 -10.91 11.75 -2.85
C GLY A 101 -9.54 12.06 -2.28
N ARG A 102 -9.48 12.36 -0.99
CA ARG A 102 -8.25 12.52 -0.22
C ARG A 102 -7.48 11.20 -0.26
N GLY A 103 -6.24 11.30 -0.70
CA GLY A 103 -5.31 10.21 -0.90
C GLY A 103 -5.44 9.45 -2.22
N ALA A 104 -6.31 9.91 -3.14
CA ALA A 104 -6.39 9.32 -4.48
C ALA A 104 -5.03 9.37 -5.19
N THR A 105 -4.38 10.54 -5.20
CA THR A 105 -3.02 10.69 -5.74
C THR A 105 -1.96 10.23 -4.74
N ASP A 106 -2.15 10.59 -3.46
CA ASP A 106 -1.10 10.49 -2.44
C ASP A 106 -1.53 9.65 -1.21
N MET A 107 -1.14 8.38 -1.14
CA MET A 107 -0.61 7.56 -2.23
C MET A 107 -1.44 6.28 -2.46
N LYS A 108 -2.74 6.31 -2.12
CA LYS A 108 -3.61 5.12 -2.12
C LYS A 108 -3.75 4.48 -3.50
N SER A 109 -3.67 5.25 -4.59
CA SER A 109 -3.65 4.67 -5.95
C SER A 109 -2.36 3.91 -6.25
N GLY A 110 -1.20 4.43 -5.82
CA GLY A 110 0.09 3.73 -5.91
C GLY A 110 0.07 2.42 -5.13
N VAL A 111 -0.40 2.46 -3.86
CA VAL A 111 -0.59 1.26 -3.04
C VAL A 111 -1.52 0.25 -3.73
N ALA A 112 -2.68 0.68 -4.22
CA ALA A 112 -3.64 -0.20 -4.87
C ALA A 112 -3.06 -0.85 -6.14
N ALA A 113 -2.36 -0.08 -6.98
CA ALA A 113 -1.74 -0.57 -8.20
C ALA A 113 -0.71 -1.67 -7.91
N TRP A 114 0.11 -1.48 -6.88
CA TRP A 114 1.11 -2.47 -6.51
C TRP A 114 0.56 -3.70 -5.81
N VAL A 115 -0.43 -3.54 -4.95
CA VAL A 115 -1.11 -4.69 -4.34
C VAL A 115 -1.75 -5.54 -5.43
N ALA A 116 -2.41 -4.92 -6.41
CA ALA A 116 -2.96 -5.63 -7.56
C ALA A 116 -1.87 -6.34 -8.37
N ALA A 117 -0.79 -5.63 -8.73
CA ALA A 117 0.33 -6.19 -9.47
C ALA A 117 1.02 -7.35 -8.71
N ALA A 118 1.20 -7.23 -7.40
CA ALA A 118 1.77 -8.27 -6.55
C ALA A 118 0.87 -9.51 -6.53
N CYS A 119 -0.46 -9.34 -6.37
CA CYS A 119 -1.42 -10.44 -6.42
C CYS A 119 -1.40 -11.16 -7.77
N ASP A 120 -1.39 -10.41 -8.87
CA ASP A 120 -1.35 -10.98 -10.21
C ASP A 120 -0.02 -11.69 -10.48
N PHE A 121 1.10 -11.09 -10.08
CA PHE A 121 2.43 -11.65 -10.29
C PHE A 121 2.59 -13.00 -9.57
N VAL A 122 2.20 -13.10 -8.29
CA VAL A 122 2.35 -14.37 -7.55
C VAL A 122 1.38 -15.47 -7.99
N ARG A 123 0.22 -15.10 -8.57
CA ARG A 123 -0.79 -16.07 -9.04
C ARG A 123 -0.55 -16.53 -10.48
N ALA A 124 -0.13 -15.62 -11.35
CA ALA A 124 0.01 -15.90 -12.79
C ALA A 124 1.45 -16.29 -13.15
N THR A 125 2.44 -15.66 -12.52
CA THR A 125 3.86 -15.79 -12.90
C THR A 125 4.78 -15.79 -11.67
N PRO A 126 4.57 -16.67 -10.68
CA PRO A 126 5.29 -16.63 -9.42
C PRO A 126 6.82 -16.63 -9.63
N PRO A 127 7.58 -15.74 -8.95
CA PRO A 127 9.02 -15.64 -9.16
C PRO A 127 9.72 -16.90 -8.65
N ALA A 128 10.35 -17.66 -9.55
CA ALA A 128 11.07 -18.89 -9.21
C ALA A 128 12.24 -18.60 -8.25
N GLY A 129 12.14 -19.08 -7.02
CA GLY A 129 13.15 -18.84 -5.97
C GLY A 129 13.24 -17.38 -5.50
N GLY A 130 12.29 -16.52 -5.90
CA GLY A 130 12.20 -15.13 -5.48
C GLY A 130 11.15 -14.90 -4.40
N ALA A 131 11.14 -13.70 -3.86
CA ALA A 131 10.13 -13.23 -2.91
C ALA A 131 9.65 -11.82 -3.23
N LEU A 132 8.44 -11.51 -2.78
CA LEU A 132 7.89 -10.17 -2.78
C LEU A 132 7.59 -9.74 -1.35
N ILE A 133 7.90 -8.50 -1.03
CA ILE A 133 7.51 -7.89 0.24
C ILE A 133 6.69 -6.63 -0.06
N VAL A 134 5.59 -6.43 0.66
CA VAL A 134 4.84 -5.18 0.68
C VAL A 134 4.91 -4.61 2.10
N THR A 135 5.39 -3.39 2.24
CA THR A 135 5.45 -2.66 3.51
C THR A 135 4.60 -1.41 3.44
N LEU A 136 3.70 -1.23 4.41
CA LEU A 136 2.81 -0.08 4.46
C LEU A 136 2.74 0.49 5.87
N THR A 137 2.90 1.80 6.00
CA THR A 137 2.72 2.52 7.26
C THR A 137 1.41 3.32 7.27
N GLY A 138 0.95 3.69 8.46
CA GLY A 138 -0.13 4.66 8.69
C GLY A 138 0.33 5.95 9.36
N ASP A 139 1.63 6.25 9.30
CA ASP A 139 2.21 7.53 9.73
C ASP A 139 3.47 7.82 8.90
N GLU A 140 3.25 8.33 7.68
CA GLU A 140 4.29 8.94 6.85
C GLU A 140 4.16 10.46 6.88
N GLU A 141 2.92 10.95 6.82
CA GLU A 141 2.57 12.37 6.71
C GLU A 141 2.66 13.13 8.05
N GLY A 142 2.77 12.39 9.16
CA GLY A 142 2.88 12.91 10.52
C GLY A 142 4.34 13.01 10.98
N PRO A 143 4.63 12.74 12.27
CA PRO A 143 6.01 12.71 12.77
C PRO A 143 6.87 11.59 12.17
N ALA A 144 6.24 10.51 11.66
CA ALA A 144 6.89 9.37 11.03
C ALA A 144 7.95 8.64 11.90
N THR A 145 7.90 8.81 13.23
CA THR A 145 8.87 8.22 14.15
C THR A 145 8.65 6.73 14.35
N ASP A 146 7.40 6.29 14.32
CA ASP A 146 6.97 4.92 14.60
C ASP A 146 6.33 4.22 13.38
N GLY A 147 6.44 4.85 12.20
CA GLY A 147 5.92 4.33 10.94
C GLY A 147 6.89 3.35 10.26
N THR A 148 7.38 3.70 9.08
CA THR A 148 8.33 2.88 8.29
C THR A 148 9.55 2.42 9.11
N THR A 149 10.06 3.27 10.01
CA THR A 149 11.15 2.91 10.93
C THR A 149 10.84 1.67 11.77
N ALA A 150 9.60 1.52 12.25
CA ALA A 150 9.19 0.35 13.03
C ALA A 150 9.17 -0.93 12.19
N ILE A 151 8.81 -0.83 10.91
CA ILE A 151 8.86 -1.95 9.96
C ILE A 151 10.31 -2.37 9.74
N LEU A 152 11.21 -1.41 9.50
CA LEU A 152 12.63 -1.68 9.26
C LEU A 152 13.30 -2.36 10.47
N ASP A 153 13.03 -1.89 11.68
CA ASP A 153 13.51 -2.52 12.91
C ASP A 153 12.97 -3.96 13.06
N TRP A 154 11.67 -4.14 12.78
CA TRP A 154 11.04 -5.47 12.83
C TRP A 154 11.67 -6.43 11.83
N MET A 155 11.99 -5.93 10.62
CA MET A 155 12.67 -6.68 9.57
C MET A 155 14.08 -7.07 10.00
N ALA A 156 14.86 -6.12 10.51
CA ALA A 156 16.24 -6.35 10.97
C ALA A 156 16.29 -7.41 12.08
N ALA A 157 15.39 -7.32 13.07
CA ALA A 157 15.30 -8.30 14.16
C ALA A 157 14.98 -9.73 13.70
N ARG A 158 14.49 -9.91 12.46
CA ARG A 158 14.09 -11.20 11.89
C ARG A 158 14.92 -11.61 10.67
N GLY A 159 15.98 -10.88 10.37
CA GLY A 159 16.81 -11.12 9.18
C GLY A 159 16.05 -10.97 7.86
N GLU A 160 14.96 -10.20 7.85
CA GLU A 160 14.22 -9.85 6.64
C GLU A 160 14.93 -8.72 5.89
N ARG A 161 14.95 -8.80 4.56
CA ARG A 161 15.55 -7.78 3.71
C ARG A 161 14.91 -7.76 2.32
N MET A 162 14.98 -6.62 1.66
CA MET A 162 14.67 -6.44 0.24
C MET A 162 15.99 -6.17 -0.50
N ASP A 163 16.14 -6.70 -1.71
CA ASP A 163 17.30 -6.40 -2.57
C ASP A 163 17.07 -5.11 -3.37
N ALA A 164 15.81 -4.81 -3.68
CA ALA A 164 15.37 -3.55 -4.27
C ALA A 164 13.99 -3.21 -3.69
N CYS A 165 13.69 -1.93 -3.56
CA CYS A 165 12.39 -1.43 -3.16
C CYS A 165 11.91 -0.43 -4.21
N ILE A 166 10.62 -0.38 -4.45
CA ILE A 166 9.99 0.71 -5.19
C ILE A 166 9.12 1.44 -4.18
N VAL A 167 9.09 2.78 -4.23
CA VAL A 167 8.26 3.64 -3.35
C VAL A 167 7.16 4.33 -4.18
N GLY A 168 5.91 4.24 -3.71
CA GLY A 168 4.72 4.39 -4.57
C GLY A 168 4.17 5.79 -4.62
N GLU A 169 4.98 6.73 -4.16
CA GLU A 169 4.71 8.15 -4.19
C GLU A 169 4.41 8.64 -5.61
N PRO A 170 3.52 9.65 -5.74
CA PRO A 170 3.34 10.32 -7.01
C PRO A 170 4.61 11.10 -7.38
N THR A 171 5.31 10.64 -8.42
CA THR A 171 6.62 11.20 -8.83
C THR A 171 6.60 11.90 -10.18
N CYS A 172 5.52 11.77 -10.94
CA CYS A 172 5.41 12.27 -12.31
C CYS A 172 4.89 13.72 -12.32
N PRO A 173 5.69 14.71 -12.78
CA PRO A 173 5.26 16.12 -12.78
C PRO A 173 4.18 16.42 -13.82
N GLU A 174 4.34 15.93 -15.05
CA GLU A 174 3.48 16.31 -16.18
C GLU A 174 2.82 15.10 -16.85
N ARG A 175 3.57 14.00 -17.01
CA ARG A 175 3.09 12.80 -17.70
C ARG A 175 3.43 11.55 -16.91
N PHE A 176 2.49 10.61 -16.89
CA PHE A 176 2.69 9.32 -16.26
C PHE A 176 3.88 8.57 -16.88
N GLY A 177 4.73 7.99 -16.03
CA GLY A 177 5.91 7.23 -16.43
C GLY A 177 7.22 8.04 -16.53
N GLU A 178 7.20 9.32 -16.16
CA GLU A 178 8.40 10.18 -16.20
C GLU A 178 9.45 9.84 -15.13
N MET A 179 9.00 9.36 -13.96
CA MET A 179 9.86 9.07 -12.83
C MET A 179 9.31 7.90 -12.03
N MET A 180 10.22 7.20 -11.34
CA MET A 180 9.91 6.20 -10.34
C MET A 180 10.92 6.33 -9.20
N LYS A 181 10.43 6.19 -7.96
CA LYS A 181 11.27 6.21 -6.76
C LYS A 181 11.67 4.76 -6.42
N ILE A 182 12.96 4.51 -6.31
CA ILE A 182 13.58 3.23 -5.94
C ILE A 182 14.45 3.40 -4.69
#